data_AF-A0A6B0SUV0-F1
#
_entry.id   AF-A0A6B0SUV0-F1
#
_cell.length_a   1.000
_cell.length_b   1.000
_cell.length_c   1.000
_cell.angle_alpha   90.00
_cell.angle_beta   90.00
_cell.angle_gamma   90.00
#
_symmetry.space_group_name_H-M   'P 1'
#
loop_
_entity.id
_entity.type
_entity.pdbx_description
1 polymer ?
#
loop_
_entity_poly.entity_id
_entity_poly.type
_entity_poly.pdbx_seq_one_letter_code
_entity_poly.pdbx_strand_id
1 'polypeptide(L)'
;MSVDRVPGLREFAGDERAIEGLPVRLVIAFVVGVATLSVMLNMVSGVDTLSVSELDASPDPDVVTPGDQSIDVTAVDADGNPVEGATIVVKSGTADVDGVATATTGADGIATVHLDTDLGPNQDDGTLEISVKPPAGSEYVDRRENTHILVVRE
;
A
#
# COMPACT_ATOMS: atom_id res chain seq x y z
N MET A 1 -4.94 22.93 74.94
CA MET A 1 -5.37 22.89 73.54
C MET A 1 -4.84 24.15 72.87
N SER A 2 -3.66 24.09 72.24
CA SER A 2 -3.11 25.17 71.42
C SER A 2 -2.53 24.51 70.18
N VAL A 3 -3.20 24.68 69.05
CA VAL A 3 -2.70 24.24 67.74
C VAL A 3 -1.68 25.26 67.30
N ASP A 4 -0.45 24.79 67.18
CA ASP A 4 0.71 25.58 66.81
C ASP A 4 0.59 26.09 65.36
N ARG A 5 1.01 27.33 65.18
CA ARG A 5 0.69 28.17 64.03
C ARG A 5 1.70 27.90 62.91
N VAL A 6 1.34 27.07 61.91
CA VAL A 6 2.22 26.72 60.77
C VAL A 6 2.69 27.99 60.04
N PRO A 7 3.99 28.35 60.10
CA PRO A 7 4.54 29.49 59.39
C PRO A 7 4.89 29.06 57.96
N GLY A 8 4.16 29.55 56.98
CA GLY A 8 4.44 29.30 55.56
C GLY A 8 3.24 29.53 54.64
N LEU A 9 2.03 29.17 55.07
CA LEU A 9 0.82 29.29 54.23
C LEU A 9 0.44 30.75 53.90
N ARG A 10 0.82 31.72 54.76
CA ARG A 10 0.58 33.15 54.48
C ARG A 10 1.54 33.74 53.45
N GLU A 11 2.74 33.17 53.32
CA GLU A 11 3.74 33.62 52.34
C GLU A 11 3.34 33.18 50.93
N PHE A 12 2.83 31.94 50.79
CA PHE A 12 2.25 31.46 49.53
C PHE A 12 0.96 32.20 49.12
N ALA A 13 0.15 32.64 50.08
CA ALA A 13 -1.11 33.35 49.79
C ALA A 13 -0.93 34.84 49.45
N GLY A 14 0.24 35.43 49.77
CA GLY A 14 0.55 36.83 49.46
C GLY A 14 1.50 37.01 48.27
N ASP A 15 2.02 35.92 47.70
CA ASP A 15 2.92 35.97 46.56
C ASP A 15 2.14 35.98 45.23
N GLU A 16 1.67 37.17 44.86
CA GLU A 16 0.94 37.42 43.60
C GLU A 16 1.80 37.10 42.36
N ARG A 17 3.13 37.10 42.48
CA ARG A 17 4.06 36.77 41.37
C ARG A 17 3.91 35.33 40.88
N ALA A 18 3.47 34.42 41.76
CA ALA A 18 3.17 33.04 41.40
C ALA A 18 1.98 32.92 40.43
N ILE A 19 1.06 33.90 40.46
CA ILE A 19 -0.19 33.92 39.68
C ILE A 19 -0.15 34.92 38.50
N GLU A 20 0.69 35.96 38.55
CA GLU A 20 0.83 36.95 37.46
C GLU A 20 1.37 36.34 36.15
N GLY A 21 2.20 35.30 36.23
CA GLY A 21 2.71 34.58 35.06
C GLY A 21 1.78 33.47 34.53
N LEU A 22 0.70 33.16 35.24
CA LEU A 22 -0.17 32.02 34.97
C LEU A 22 -0.94 32.16 33.62
N PRO A 23 -1.50 33.34 33.29
CA PRO A 23 -2.12 33.55 31.97
C PRO A 23 -1.11 33.43 30.83
N VAL A 24 0.11 33.96 31.01
CA VAL A 24 1.14 33.96 29.96
C VAL A 24 1.69 32.54 29.74
N ARG A 25 1.95 31.77 30.80
CA ARG A 25 2.39 30.38 30.70
C ARG A 25 1.33 29.50 30.03
N LEU A 26 0.05 29.73 30.32
CA LEU A 26 -1.05 29.03 29.66
C LEU A 26 -1.08 29.31 28.16
N VAL A 27 -0.94 30.58 27.77
CA VAL A 27 -0.90 30.98 26.35
C VAL A 27 0.31 30.37 25.64
N ILE A 28 1.50 30.44 26.24
CA ILE A 28 2.72 29.87 25.65
C ILE A 28 2.56 28.35 25.49
N ALA A 29 2.10 27.64 26.54
CA ALA A 29 1.89 26.20 26.49
C ALA A 29 0.86 25.81 25.41
N PHE A 30 -0.23 26.57 25.28
CA PHE A 30 -1.25 26.35 24.26
C PHE A 30 -0.71 26.56 22.84
N VAL A 31 -0.02 27.69 22.59
CA VAL A 31 0.55 28.02 21.27
C VAL A 31 1.57 26.96 20.84
N VAL A 32 2.46 26.56 21.75
CA VAL A 32 3.44 25.49 21.46
C VAL A 32 2.74 24.16 21.20
N GLY A 33 1.74 23.80 22.01
CA GLY A 33 0.94 22.60 21.81
C GLY A 33 0.27 22.55 20.44
N VAL A 34 -0.45 23.60 20.06
CA VAL A 34 -1.11 23.70 18.75
C VAL A 34 -0.08 23.68 17.61
N ALA A 35 1.05 24.40 17.74
CA ALA A 35 2.11 24.39 16.73
C ALA A 35 2.68 22.97 16.51
N THR A 36 2.96 22.24 17.59
CA THR A 36 3.46 20.86 17.48
C THR A 36 2.42 19.91 16.90
N LEU A 37 1.15 20.06 17.28
CA LEU A 37 0.05 19.26 16.73
C LEU A 37 -0.11 19.53 15.23
N SER A 38 -0.01 20.79 14.78
CA SER A 38 -0.05 21.14 13.36
C SER A 38 1.10 20.52 12.57
N VAL A 39 2.32 20.46 13.14
CA VAL A 39 3.45 19.78 12.48
C VAL A 39 3.20 18.27 12.39
N MET A 40 2.70 17.64 13.45
CA MET A 40 2.35 16.21 13.43
C MET A 40 1.24 15.92 12.42
N LEU A 41 0.17 16.73 12.39
CA LEU A 41 -0.91 16.60 11.42
C LEU A 41 -0.42 16.84 9.99
N ASN A 42 0.49 17.79 9.77
CA ASN A 42 1.09 18.02 8.45
C ASN A 42 1.94 16.83 8.00
N MET A 43 2.64 16.15 8.91
CA MET A 43 3.38 14.93 8.59
C MET A 43 2.44 13.75 8.28
N VAL A 44 1.29 13.65 8.96
CA VAL A 44 0.23 12.67 8.68
C VAL A 44 -0.51 12.97 7.36
N SER A 45 -0.77 14.23 7.03
CA SER A 45 -1.39 14.58 5.73
C SER A 45 -0.38 14.60 4.58
N GLY A 46 0.91 14.77 4.88
CA GLY A 46 1.99 14.70 3.90
C GLY A 46 2.32 13.28 3.45
N VAL A 47 1.83 12.25 4.15
CA VAL A 47 1.94 10.86 3.68
C VAL A 47 0.83 10.45 2.70
N ASP A 48 -0.29 11.19 2.64
CA ASP A 48 -1.34 10.94 1.62
C ASP A 48 -0.85 11.21 0.18
N THR A 49 0.20 12.02 -0.01
CA THR A 49 0.82 12.25 -1.34
C THR A 49 1.86 11.20 -1.71
N LEU A 50 2.17 10.27 -0.79
CA LEU A 50 2.88 9.02 -1.07
C LEU A 50 1.91 7.85 -1.26
N SER A 51 0.61 8.13 -1.45
CA SER A 51 -0.38 7.16 -1.91
C SER A 51 -0.03 6.74 -3.32
N VAL A 52 1.00 5.91 -3.40
CA VAL A 52 1.27 5.11 -4.57
C VAL A 52 0.06 4.22 -4.73
N SER A 53 -0.71 4.48 -5.77
CA SER A 53 -1.73 3.54 -6.19
C SER A 53 -1.01 2.28 -6.64
N GLU A 54 -1.27 1.18 -5.94
CA GLU A 54 -0.70 -0.13 -6.27
C GLU A 54 -1.47 -0.69 -7.45
N LEU A 55 -0.75 -1.25 -8.42
CA LEU A 55 -1.35 -1.93 -9.56
C LEU A 55 -1.26 -3.44 -9.31
N ASP A 56 -2.41 -4.11 -9.34
CA ASP A 56 -2.55 -5.55 -9.14
C ASP A 56 -2.97 -6.23 -10.44
N ALA A 57 -2.66 -7.52 -10.59
CA ALA A 57 -3.04 -8.33 -11.74
C ALA A 57 -3.74 -9.60 -11.29
N SER A 58 -5.00 -9.76 -11.72
CA SER A 58 -5.82 -10.93 -11.41
C SER A 58 -6.08 -11.76 -12.67
N PRO A 59 -5.51 -12.97 -12.79
CA PRO A 59 -5.83 -13.88 -13.88
C PRO A 59 -7.20 -14.54 -13.66
N ASP A 60 -7.92 -14.78 -14.76
CA ASP A 60 -9.13 -15.61 -14.83
C ASP A 60 -9.02 -16.53 -16.07
N PRO A 61 -8.88 -17.85 -15.88
CA PRO A 61 -8.77 -18.58 -14.62
C PRO A 61 -7.40 -18.43 -13.93
N ASP A 62 -7.34 -18.68 -12.62
CA ASP A 62 -6.12 -18.71 -11.80
C ASP A 62 -5.44 -20.10 -11.75
N VAL A 63 -6.15 -21.13 -12.21
CA VAL A 63 -5.68 -22.51 -12.32
C VAL A 63 -5.94 -23.05 -13.72
N VAL A 64 -4.92 -23.62 -14.35
CA VAL A 64 -4.98 -24.15 -15.72
C VAL A 64 -4.30 -25.51 -15.86
N THR A 65 -4.58 -26.19 -16.96
CA THR A 65 -3.87 -27.41 -17.37
C THR A 65 -2.78 -27.09 -18.39
N PRO A 66 -1.74 -27.93 -18.54
CA PRO A 66 -0.76 -27.79 -19.62
C PRO A 66 -1.38 -27.74 -21.03
N GLY A 67 -0.71 -27.03 -21.94
CA GLY A 67 -1.08 -26.84 -23.34
C GLY A 67 -1.39 -25.39 -23.72
N ASP A 68 -1.79 -25.22 -24.99
CA ASP A 68 -2.18 -23.95 -25.60
C ASP A 68 -3.53 -23.43 -25.09
N GLN A 69 -3.56 -22.23 -24.50
CA GLN A 69 -4.79 -21.58 -24.05
C GLN A 69 -4.69 -20.05 -24.02
N SER A 70 -5.84 -19.39 -23.84
CA SER A 70 -5.91 -17.95 -23.59
C SER A 70 -6.41 -17.72 -22.18
N ILE A 71 -5.75 -16.82 -21.44
CA ILE A 71 -6.14 -16.41 -20.09
C ILE A 71 -6.37 -14.90 -20.11
N ASP A 72 -7.45 -14.45 -19.47
CA ASP A 72 -7.72 -13.04 -19.30
C ASP A 72 -7.08 -12.57 -17.99
N VAL A 73 -6.34 -11.47 -18.05
CA VAL A 73 -5.70 -10.87 -16.88
C VAL A 73 -6.23 -9.46 -16.71
N THR A 74 -6.85 -9.20 -15.57
CA THR A 74 -7.38 -7.88 -15.23
C THR A 74 -6.36 -7.10 -14.41
N ALA A 75 -6.00 -5.90 -14.87
CA ALA A 75 -5.20 -4.97 -14.07
C ALA A 75 -6.11 -4.03 -13.29
N VAL A 76 -5.93 -3.95 -11.97
CA VAL A 76 -6.73 -3.11 -11.08
C VAL A 76 -5.87 -2.24 -10.16
N ASP A 77 -6.36 -1.05 -9.84
CA ASP A 77 -5.72 -0.16 -8.86
C ASP A 77 -6.04 -0.56 -7.40
N ALA A 78 -5.52 0.20 -6.43
CA ALA A 78 -5.75 -0.04 -5.01
C ALA A 78 -7.23 0.08 -4.58
N ASP A 79 -8.04 0.81 -5.34
CA ASP A 79 -9.48 0.99 -5.12
C ASP A 79 -10.31 -0.08 -5.86
N GLY A 80 -9.66 -0.96 -6.63
CA GLY A 80 -10.29 -2.00 -7.44
C GLY A 80 -10.82 -1.52 -8.79
N ASN A 81 -10.44 -0.33 -9.25
CA ASN A 81 -10.83 0.16 -10.57
C ASN A 81 -9.94 -0.46 -11.66
N PRO A 82 -10.51 -0.79 -12.84
CA PRO A 82 -9.74 -1.29 -13.96
C PRO A 82 -8.78 -0.23 -14.50
N VAL A 83 -7.56 -0.66 -14.85
CA VAL A 83 -6.52 0.22 -15.37
C VAL A 83 -6.24 -0.09 -16.84
N GLU A 84 -6.54 0.87 -17.71
CA GLU A 84 -6.23 0.82 -19.14
C GLU A 84 -4.75 1.06 -19.43
N GLY A 85 -4.21 0.38 -20.44
CA GLY A 85 -2.84 0.60 -20.93
C GLY A 85 -1.74 0.02 -20.04
N ALA A 86 -2.07 -0.81 -19.05
CA ALA A 86 -1.11 -1.58 -18.29
C ALA A 86 -0.58 -2.76 -19.12
N THR A 87 0.71 -3.05 -19.01
CA THR A 87 1.33 -4.19 -19.71
C THR A 87 1.44 -5.38 -18.76
N ILE A 88 0.75 -6.46 -19.07
CA ILE A 88 0.87 -7.74 -18.41
C ILE A 88 2.05 -8.50 -19.01
N VAL A 89 2.87 -9.09 -18.15
CA VAL A 89 4.03 -9.91 -18.51
C VAL A 89 3.92 -11.24 -17.77
N VAL A 90 3.88 -12.35 -18.51
CA VAL A 90 3.82 -13.70 -17.96
C VAL A 90 5.13 -14.43 -18.31
N LYS A 91 5.71 -15.09 -17.30
CA LYS A 91 6.99 -15.80 -17.41
C LYS A 91 6.93 -17.16 -16.75
N SER A 92 7.87 -18.03 -17.11
CA SER A 92 8.08 -19.31 -16.44
C SER A 92 8.42 -19.10 -14.97
N GLY A 93 7.71 -19.79 -14.08
CA GLY A 93 8.08 -19.95 -12.68
C GLY A 93 8.65 -21.35 -12.48
N THR A 94 7.80 -22.25 -11.97
CA THR A 94 8.10 -23.70 -11.91
C THR A 94 7.47 -24.49 -13.06
N ALA A 95 6.42 -23.96 -13.68
CA ALA A 95 5.92 -24.41 -14.97
C ALA A 95 6.64 -23.65 -16.10
N ASP A 96 6.81 -24.30 -17.24
CA ASP A 96 7.44 -23.73 -18.43
C ASP A 96 6.40 -23.06 -19.33
N VAL A 97 6.74 -21.90 -19.89
CA VAL A 97 6.03 -21.23 -20.98
C VAL A 97 7.03 -20.84 -22.05
N ASP A 98 6.64 -20.87 -23.32
CA ASP A 98 7.56 -20.49 -24.42
C ASP A 98 7.91 -19.00 -24.36
N GLY A 99 9.07 -18.71 -23.77
CA GLY A 99 9.62 -17.36 -23.66
C GLY A 99 8.88 -16.48 -22.67
N VAL A 100 8.43 -15.32 -23.13
CA VAL A 100 7.73 -14.31 -22.31
C VAL A 100 6.49 -13.89 -23.07
N ALA A 101 5.31 -14.13 -22.49
CA ALA A 101 4.05 -13.67 -23.05
C ALA A 101 3.71 -12.29 -22.50
N THR A 102 3.27 -11.38 -23.38
CA THR A 102 2.91 -10.01 -22.99
C THR A 102 1.63 -9.56 -23.66
N ALA A 103 0.78 -8.84 -22.92
CA ALA A 103 -0.41 -8.20 -23.46
C ALA A 103 -0.63 -6.83 -22.79
N THR A 104 -1.42 -5.96 -23.41
CA THR A 104 -1.75 -4.63 -22.87
C THR A 104 -3.24 -4.57 -22.58
N THR A 105 -3.61 -4.00 -21.44
CA THR A 105 -5.01 -3.90 -21.02
C THR A 105 -5.80 -2.89 -21.85
N GLY A 106 -7.04 -3.25 -22.19
CA GLY A 106 -8.00 -2.38 -22.85
C GLY A 106 -8.68 -1.40 -21.89
N ALA A 107 -9.70 -0.69 -22.39
CA ALA A 107 -10.49 0.28 -21.62
C ALA A 107 -11.27 -0.33 -20.45
N ASP A 108 -11.46 -1.65 -20.46
CA ASP A 108 -12.05 -2.47 -19.40
C ASP A 108 -11.02 -2.98 -18.38
N GLY A 109 -9.73 -2.66 -18.58
CA GLY A 109 -8.63 -3.12 -17.73
C GLY A 109 -8.24 -4.58 -17.97
N ILE A 110 -8.76 -5.23 -19.02
CA ILE A 110 -8.52 -6.64 -19.31
C ILE A 110 -7.49 -6.78 -20.43
N ALA A 111 -6.56 -7.71 -20.25
CA ALA A 111 -5.60 -8.13 -21.26
C ALA A 111 -5.67 -9.66 -21.45
N THR A 112 -5.97 -10.10 -22.67
CA THR A 112 -5.93 -11.53 -23.02
C THR A 112 -4.51 -11.95 -23.39
N VAL A 113 -3.96 -12.93 -22.67
CA VAL A 113 -2.63 -13.49 -22.91
C VAL A 113 -2.76 -14.90 -23.46
N HIS A 114 -2.08 -15.19 -24.57
CA HIS A 114 -1.95 -16.54 -25.09
C HIS A 114 -0.74 -17.21 -24.47
N LEU A 115 -0.94 -18.42 -23.94
CA LEU A 115 0.08 -19.19 -23.23
C LEU A 115 0.11 -20.61 -23.78
N ASP A 116 1.31 -21.10 -24.08
CA ASP A 116 1.58 -22.52 -24.29
C ASP A 116 2.44 -22.99 -23.12
N THR A 117 1.89 -23.91 -22.32
CA THR A 117 2.41 -24.22 -20.99
C THR A 117 2.72 -25.69 -20.82
N ASP A 118 3.87 -25.99 -20.22
CA ASP A 118 4.33 -27.34 -19.99
C ASP A 118 4.80 -27.54 -18.55
N LEU A 119 4.74 -28.79 -18.09
CA LEU A 119 5.27 -29.21 -16.80
C LEU A 119 6.45 -30.15 -16.99
N GLY A 120 7.49 -29.97 -16.17
CA GLY A 120 8.68 -30.80 -16.20
C GLY A 120 8.39 -32.27 -15.86
N PRO A 121 9.31 -33.19 -16.21
CA PRO A 121 9.17 -34.61 -15.88
C PRO A 121 9.08 -34.80 -14.36
N ASN A 122 8.05 -35.51 -13.90
CA ASN A 122 7.73 -35.75 -12.49
C ASN A 122 7.27 -34.52 -11.68
N GLN A 123 6.76 -33.47 -12.33
CA GLN A 123 6.06 -32.36 -11.66
C GLN A 123 4.55 -32.52 -11.82
N ASP A 124 3.79 -32.78 -10.76
CA ASP A 124 2.32 -32.87 -10.85
C ASP A 124 1.64 -31.50 -10.99
N ASP A 125 2.34 -30.45 -10.54
CA ASP A 125 1.95 -29.06 -10.59
C ASP A 125 3.15 -28.12 -10.81
N GLY A 126 2.87 -26.89 -11.19
CA GLY A 126 3.84 -25.82 -11.37
C GLY A 126 3.18 -24.45 -11.42
N THR A 127 3.97 -23.39 -11.48
CA THR A 127 3.49 -22.00 -11.42
C THR A 127 4.07 -21.16 -12.56
N LEU A 128 3.26 -20.25 -13.08
CA LEU A 128 3.71 -19.14 -13.93
C LEU A 128 3.73 -17.86 -13.09
N GLU A 129 4.70 -16.98 -13.36
CA GLU A 129 4.81 -15.69 -12.71
C GLU A 129 4.16 -14.60 -13.57
N ILE A 130 3.25 -13.82 -12.99
CA ILE A 130 2.68 -12.63 -13.61
C ILE A 130 3.31 -11.39 -12.98
N SER A 131 3.68 -10.43 -13.84
CA SER A 131 4.03 -9.08 -13.45
C SER A 131 3.21 -8.08 -14.25
N VAL A 132 2.82 -6.96 -13.62
CA VAL A 132 2.13 -5.87 -14.29
C VAL A 132 3.02 -4.63 -14.32
N LYS A 133 3.14 -4.03 -15.50
CA LYS A 133 3.84 -2.76 -15.71
C LYS A 133 2.82 -1.66 -15.95
N PRO A 134 2.82 -0.59 -15.14
CA PRO A 134 1.93 0.53 -15.36
C PRO A 134 2.13 1.23 -16.71
N PRO A 135 1.09 1.90 -17.23
CA PRO A 135 1.23 2.76 -18.41
C PRO A 135 2.29 3.84 -18.19
N ALA A 136 3.06 4.17 -19.23
CA ALA A 136 4.13 5.15 -19.14
C ALA A 136 3.61 6.53 -18.70
N GLY A 137 4.25 7.15 -17.71
CA GLY A 137 3.85 8.47 -17.19
C GLY A 137 2.74 8.44 -16.14
N SER A 138 2.35 7.25 -15.67
CA SER A 138 1.41 7.09 -14.55
C SER A 138 2.10 7.20 -13.19
N GLU A 139 1.29 7.41 -12.14
CA GLU A 139 1.72 7.50 -10.74
C GLU A 139 1.84 6.14 -10.03
N TYR A 140 1.54 5.04 -10.73
CA TYR A 140 1.62 3.70 -10.18
C TYR A 140 3.09 3.26 -10.01
N VAL A 141 3.40 2.62 -8.88
CA VAL A 141 4.70 1.98 -8.66
C VAL A 141 4.49 0.48 -8.48
N ASP A 142 5.26 -0.30 -9.24
CA ASP A 142 5.28 -1.76 -9.19
C ASP A 142 5.82 -2.23 -7.82
N ARG A 143 4.93 -2.64 -6.92
CA ARG A 143 5.30 -2.98 -5.53
C ARG A 143 4.59 -4.19 -4.91
N ARG A 144 3.65 -4.83 -5.61
CA ARG A 144 2.97 -6.03 -5.11
C ARG A 144 3.70 -7.32 -5.48
N GLU A 145 3.48 -8.31 -4.61
CA GLU A 145 3.97 -9.67 -4.77
C GLU A 145 3.45 -10.26 -6.09
N ASN A 146 4.32 -10.97 -6.80
CA ASN A 146 3.98 -11.62 -8.06
C ASN A 146 2.67 -12.43 -7.92
N THR A 147 1.69 -12.18 -8.79
CA THR A 147 0.54 -13.07 -8.92
C THR A 147 0.97 -14.31 -9.69
N HIS A 148 0.50 -15.49 -9.29
CA HIS A 148 0.88 -16.74 -9.93
C HIS A 148 -0.33 -17.42 -10.54
N ILE A 149 -0.13 -18.08 -11.69
CA ILE A 149 -1.10 -19.04 -12.24
C ILE A 149 -0.61 -20.43 -11.87
N LEU A 150 -1.49 -21.25 -11.30
CA LEU A 150 -1.19 -22.66 -11.00
C LEU A 150 -1.47 -23.51 -12.23
N VAL A 151 -0.47 -24.27 -12.67
CA VAL A 151 -0.60 -25.27 -13.73
C VAL A 151 -0.66 -26.64 -13.07
N VAL A 152 -1.72 -27.41 -13.30
CA VAL A 152 -1.92 -28.74 -12.70
C VAL A 152 -2.15 -29.79 -13.78
N ARG A 153 -1.50 -30.95 -13.63
CA ARG A 153 -1.75 -32.11 -14.49
C ARG A 153 -3.05 -32.79 -14.08
N GLU A 154 -3.89 -33.14 -15.05
CA GLU A 154 -5.12 -33.92 -14.85
C GLU A 154 -4.84 -35.39 -14.50
#